data_AF-R7YCU5-F1
#
_entry.id   AF-R7YCU5-F1
#
_cell.length_a   1.000
_cell.length_b   1.000
_cell.length_c   1.000
_cell.angle_alpha   90.00
_cell.angle_beta   90.00
_cell.angle_gamma   90.00
#
_symmetry.space_group_name_H-M   'P 1'
#
loop_
_entity.id
_entity.type
_entity.pdbx_description
1 polymer ?
#
loop_
_entity_poly.entity_id
_entity_poly.type
_entity_poly.pdbx_seq_one_letter_code
_entity_poly.pdbx_strand_id
1 'polypeptide(L)'
;MGLVSRRVSDVSGEELDEGTYVNIVVKNHSKLDESKQIDVSAVEAKSIKTVNGLVELEFRPADGPSVTVFATETELNKVVPVEVLQRADGTRGRRRGWTPSSGQ
;
A
#
# COMPACT_ATOMS: atom_id res chain seq x y z
N MET A 1 31.73 29.91 11.68
CA MET A 1 30.49 29.32 12.21
C MET A 1 30.00 28.30 11.19
N GLY A 2 29.92 27.02 11.57
CA GLY A 2 29.35 25.99 10.70
C GLY A 2 27.83 26.02 10.81
N LEU A 3 27.13 25.96 9.68
CA LEU A 3 25.69 25.75 9.64
C LEU A 3 25.41 24.35 10.17
N VAL A 4 24.90 24.25 11.41
CA VAL A 4 24.41 22.99 11.95
C VAL A 4 22.98 22.82 11.42
N SER A 5 22.80 21.94 10.45
CA SER A 5 21.47 21.56 9.99
C SER A 5 20.87 20.63 11.04
N ARG A 6 19.94 21.15 11.86
CA ARG A 6 19.16 20.34 12.79
C ARG A 6 17.85 19.94 12.12
N ARG A 7 17.49 18.65 12.20
CA ARG A 7 16.17 18.18 11.78
C ARG A 7 15.22 18.26 12.96
N VAL A 8 13.96 18.59 12.67
CA VAL A 8 12.90 18.80 13.66
C VAL A 8 11.73 17.90 13.28
N SER A 9 11.11 17.23 14.26
CA SER A 9 9.91 16.42 14.01
C SER A 9 8.77 17.30 13.55
N ASP A 10 8.11 16.92 12.45
CA ASP A 10 6.91 17.60 11.95
C ASP A 10 5.68 17.36 12.85
N VAL A 11 5.76 16.42 13.80
CA VAL A 11 4.66 16.06 14.70
C VAL A 11 4.82 16.71 16.07
N SER A 12 5.96 16.50 16.75
CA SER A 12 6.21 17.05 18.09
C SER A 12 6.93 18.40 18.09
N GLY A 13 7.64 18.76 17.01
CA GLY A 13 8.53 19.92 16.98
C GLY A 13 9.84 19.71 17.74
N GLU A 14 10.15 18.50 18.20
CA GLU A 14 11.40 18.18 18.89
C GLU A 14 12.58 18.04 17.92
N GLU A 15 13.77 18.42 18.37
CA GLU A 15 15.01 18.17 17.60
C GLU A 15 15.26 16.67 17.49
N LEU A 16 15.50 16.21 16.27
CA LEU A 16 15.79 14.81 15.97
C LEU A 16 17.30 14.64 15.82
N ASP A 17 17.86 13.70 16.57
CA ASP A 17 19.26 13.32 16.44
C ASP A 17 19.54 12.66 15.07
N GLU A 18 20.75 12.84 14.56
CA GLU A 18 21.20 12.15 13.35
C GLU A 18 21.14 10.63 13.57
N GLY A 19 20.23 9.97 12.86
CA GLY A 19 20.05 8.51 12.87
C GLY A 19 18.85 8.00 13.68
N THR A 20 18.10 8.85 14.39
CA THR A 20 16.90 8.43 15.14
C THR A 20 15.58 8.83 14.48
N TYR A 21 15.65 9.64 13.42
CA TYR A 21 14.47 10.03 12.64
C TYR A 21 14.04 8.97 11.63
N VAL A 22 12.74 8.91 11.41
CA VAL A 22 12.08 8.10 10.40
C VAL A 22 11.44 9.06 9.40
N ASN A 23 11.83 8.92 8.14
CA ASN A 23 11.18 9.65 7.07
C ASN A 23 9.97 8.87 6.56
N ILE A 24 8.79 9.49 6.59
CA ILE A 24 7.53 8.89 6.15
C ILE A 24 7.02 9.64 4.94
N VAL A 25 6.68 8.90 3.88
CA VAL A 25 6.02 9.44 2.69
C VAL A 25 4.55 9.05 2.72
N VAL A 26 3.68 10.03 2.88
CA VAL A 26 2.23 9.88 2.85
C VAL A 26 1.76 9.99 1.39
N LYS A 27 1.12 8.92 0.90
CA LYS A 27 0.58 8.83 -0.47
C LYS A 27 -0.92 8.61 -0.44
N ASN A 28 -1.62 9.04 -1.50
CA ASN A 28 -3.05 8.79 -1.72
C ASN A 28 -3.97 9.20 -0.55
N HIS A 29 -3.63 10.27 0.17
CA HIS A 29 -4.49 10.80 1.21
C HIS A 29 -5.60 11.64 0.57
N SER A 30 -6.87 11.33 0.86
CA SER A 30 -8.04 11.93 0.18
C SER A 30 -8.16 13.46 0.27
N LYS A 31 -7.47 14.07 1.23
CA LYS A 31 -7.44 15.53 1.44
C LYS A 31 -6.13 16.20 0.99
N LEU A 32 -5.23 15.45 0.36
CA LEU A 32 -3.96 15.98 -0.14
C LEU A 32 -3.91 15.81 -1.65
N ASP A 33 -3.63 16.91 -2.36
CA ASP A 33 -3.52 16.91 -3.81
C ASP A 33 -2.21 16.25 -4.31
N GLU A 34 -1.23 16.09 -3.41
CA GLU A 34 0.06 15.48 -3.71
C GLU A 34 0.59 14.67 -2.53
N SER A 35 1.60 13.84 -2.81
CA SER A 35 2.31 13.10 -1.76
C SER A 35 3.09 14.06 -0.87
N LYS A 36 3.07 13.81 0.44
CA LYS A 36 3.80 14.63 1.42
C LYS A 36 4.83 13.77 2.14
N GLN A 37 5.96 14.39 2.45
CA GLN A 37 7.03 13.78 3.21
C GLN A 37 7.08 14.46 4.58
N ILE A 38 7.19 13.65 5.63
CA ILE A 38 7.34 14.12 7.01
C ILE A 38 8.53 13.42 7.66
N ASP A 39 9.23 14.14 8.51
CA ASP A 39 10.25 13.61 9.41
C ASP A 39 9.67 13.48 10.81
N VAL A 40 9.75 12.28 11.39
CA VAL A 40 9.25 12.01 12.74
C VAL A 40 10.27 11.19 13.51
N SER A 41 10.18 11.18 14.83
CA SER A 41 10.96 10.26 15.66
C SER A 41 10.53 8.80 15.45
N ALA A 42 11.42 7.85 15.74
CA ALA A 42 11.07 6.42 15.71
C ALA A 42 9.93 6.04 16.68
N VAL A 43 9.75 6.79 17.77
CA VAL A 43 8.66 6.55 18.74
C VAL A 43 7.32 6.99 18.16
N GLU A 44 7.28 8.16 17.52
CA GLU A 44 6.08 8.65 16.82
C GLU A 44 5.71 7.72 15.66
N ALA A 45 6.69 7.30 14.86
CA ALA A 45 6.46 6.35 13.77
C ALA A 45 5.83 5.03 14.26
N LYS A 46 6.27 4.50 15.41
CA LYS A 46 5.70 3.29 16.02
C LYS A 46 4.27 3.47 16.53
N SER A 47 3.84 4.70 16.77
CA SER A 47 2.46 5.00 17.21
C SER A 47 1.47 4.92 16.05
N ILE A 48 1.94 4.92 14.80
CA ILE A 48 1.12 4.71 13.62
C ILE A 48 0.75 3.23 13.54
N LYS A 49 -0.55 2.93 13.58
CA LYS A 49 -1.04 1.56 13.38
C LYS A 49 -0.78 1.15 11.93
N THR A 50 0.15 0.23 11.75
CA THR A 50 0.47 -0.33 10.43
C THR A 50 -0.31 -1.61 10.19
N VAL A 51 -0.60 -1.86 8.92
CA VAL A 51 -1.24 -3.09 8.44
C VAL A 51 -0.32 -3.68 7.38
N ASN A 52 0.08 -4.94 7.57
CA ASN A 52 0.90 -5.69 6.62
C ASN A 52 0.01 -6.60 5.76
N GLY A 53 0.53 -7.01 4.60
CA GLY A 53 -0.19 -7.87 3.66
C GLY A 53 -1.46 -7.20 3.14
N LEU A 54 -1.40 -5.91 2.81
CA LEU A 54 -2.51 -5.20 2.19
C LEU A 54 -2.65 -5.66 0.74
N VAL A 55 -3.86 -6.04 0.33
CA VAL A 55 -4.21 -6.36 -1.06
C VAL A 55 -5.20 -5.33 -1.58
N GLU A 56 -4.96 -4.88 -2.80
CA GLU A 56 -5.88 -4.01 -3.54
C GLU A 56 -6.87 -4.86 -4.34
N LEU A 57 -8.15 -4.56 -4.19
CA LEU A 57 -9.25 -5.25 -4.85
C LEU A 57 -10.05 -4.25 -5.67
N GLU A 58 -10.40 -4.62 -6.89
CA GLU A 58 -11.32 -3.86 -7.73
C GLU A 58 -12.68 -4.57 -7.74
N PHE A 59 -13.67 -4.00 -7.07
CA PHE A 59 -15.04 -4.49 -7.10
C PHE A 59 -15.71 -3.99 -8.37
N ARG A 60 -16.09 -4.92 -9.25
CA ARG A 60 -16.80 -4.65 -10.51
C ARG A 60 -18.23 -5.20 -10.45
N PRO A 61 -19.16 -4.51 -9.76
CA PRO A 61 -20.56 -4.92 -9.74
C PRO A 61 -21.15 -4.86 -11.15
N ALA A 62 -22.08 -5.76 -11.47
CA ALA A 62 -22.69 -5.84 -12.80
C ALA A 62 -23.43 -4.54 -13.20
N ASP A 63 -24.05 -3.89 -12.22
CA ASP A 63 -24.91 -2.71 -12.43
C ASP A 63 -24.33 -1.42 -11.82
N GLY A 64 -23.00 -1.32 -11.68
CA GLY A 64 -22.41 -0.17 -11.01
C GLY A 64 -20.96 0.14 -11.40
N PRO A 65 -20.44 1.29 -10.94
CA PRO A 65 -19.05 1.66 -11.19
C PRO A 65 -18.10 0.73 -10.45
N SER A 66 -16.94 0.50 -11.06
CA SER A 66 -15.83 -0.15 -10.36
C SER A 66 -15.39 0.68 -9.16
N VAL A 67 -15.09 0.01 -8.04
CA VAL A 67 -14.54 0.66 -6.85
C VAL A 67 -13.28 -0.08 -6.40
N THR A 68 -12.20 0.66 -6.19
CA THR A 68 -10.98 0.15 -5.57
C THR A 68 -11.15 0.13 -4.05
N VAL A 69 -10.94 -1.03 -3.44
CA VAL A 69 -10.99 -1.24 -2.00
C VAL A 69 -9.74 -1.98 -1.55
N PHE A 70 -9.38 -1.85 -0.27
CA PHE A 70 -8.22 -2.50 0.32
C PHE A 70 -8.66 -3.46 1.41
N ALA A 71 -8.03 -4.64 1.46
CA ALA A 71 -8.21 -5.62 2.53
C ALA A 71 -6.85 -6.17 2.95
N THR A 72 -6.80 -6.96 4.03
CA THR A 72 -5.59 -7.76 4.32
C THR A 72 -5.69 -9.11 3.64
N GLU A 73 -4.55 -9.71 3.31
CA GLU A 73 -4.45 -11.09 2.82
C GLU A 73 -5.18 -12.05 3.76
N THR A 74 -5.07 -11.84 5.07
CA THR A 74 -5.73 -12.67 6.08
C THR A 74 -7.24 -12.58 6.00
N GLU A 75 -7.81 -11.37 5.87
CA GLU A 75 -9.26 -11.21 5.73
C GLU A 75 -9.76 -11.76 4.39
N LEU A 76 -9.02 -11.53 3.30
CA LEU A 76 -9.37 -12.08 2.00
C LEU A 76 -9.37 -13.62 2.02
N ASN A 77 -8.36 -14.25 2.62
CA ASN A 77 -8.20 -15.70 2.66
C ASN A 77 -9.32 -16.41 3.44
N LYS A 78 -10.05 -15.71 4.32
CA LYS A 78 -11.24 -16.26 5.00
C LYS A 78 -12.41 -16.46 4.04
N VAL A 79 -12.49 -15.65 2.98
CA VAL A 79 -13.59 -15.66 2.00
C VAL A 79 -13.17 -16.39 0.73
N VAL A 80 -11.98 -16.09 0.22
CA VAL A 80 -11.42 -16.67 -0.99
C VAL A 80 -10.03 -17.23 -0.68
N PRO A 81 -9.90 -18.55 -0.46
CA PRO A 81 -8.61 -19.17 -0.20
C PRO A 81 -7.62 -18.94 -1.33
N VAL A 82 -6.34 -18.81 -1.00
CA VAL A 82 -5.26 -18.57 -1.99
C VAL A 82 -5.23 -19.62 -3.11
N GLU A 83 -5.61 -20.87 -2.82
CA GLU A 83 -5.67 -21.97 -3.79
C GLU A 83 -6.70 -21.69 -4.90
N VAL A 84 -7.80 -21.02 -4.57
CA VAL A 84 -8.81 -20.58 -5.53
C VAL A 84 -8.24 -19.47 -6.41
N LEU A 85 -7.56 -18.49 -5.81
CA LEU A 85 -6.90 -17.41 -6.55
C LEU A 85 -5.82 -17.92 -7.51
N GLN A 86 -5.05 -18.93 -7.11
CA GLN A 86 -4.02 -19.55 -7.96
C GLN A 86 -4.62 -20.28 -9.17
N ARG A 87 -5.84 -20.77 -9.08
CA ARG A 87 -6.54 -21.47 -10.17
C ARG A 87 -7.37 -20.53 -11.04
N ALA A 88 -7.65 -19.32 -10.56
CA ALA A 88 -8.45 -18.34 -11.26
C ALA A 88 -7.78 -17.88 -12.57
N ASP A 89 -8.61 -17.48 -13.54
CA ASP A 89 -8.15 -16.94 -14.81
C ASP A 89 -7.50 -15.56 -14.62
N GLY A 90 -6.43 -15.30 -15.38
CA GLY A 90 -5.78 -13.99 -15.36
C GLY A 90 -6.67 -12.90 -15.97
N THR A 91 -6.56 -11.68 -15.46
CA THR A 91 -7.36 -10.51 -15.89
C THR A 91 -7.20 -10.12 -17.37
N ARG A 92 -6.17 -10.64 -18.06
CA ARG A 92 -5.92 -10.44 -19.50
C ARG A 92 -6.55 -11.52 -20.40
N GLY A 93 -7.48 -12.32 -19.88
CA GLY A 93 -8.21 -13.33 -20.66
C GLY A 93 -7.36 -14.54 -21.07
N ARG A 94 -6.13 -14.67 -20.56
CA ARG A 94 -5.33 -15.89 -20.74
C ARG A 94 -5.82 -16.94 -19.77
N ARG A 95 -6.67 -17.85 -20.25
CA ARG A 95 -6.97 -19.10 -19.56
C ARG A 95 -5.66 -19.85 -19.30
N ARG A 96 -5.39 -20.18 -18.03
CA ARG A 96 -4.20 -20.94 -17.65
C ARG A 96 -4.30 -22.33 -18.30
N GLY A 97 -3.40 -22.65 -19.21
CA GLY A 97 -3.36 -23.94 -19.93
C GLY A 97 -3.90 -23.92 -21.37
N TRP A 98 -4.34 -22.78 -21.89
CA TRP A 98 -4.67 -22.66 -23.32
C TRP A 98 -3.47 -22.14 -24.12
N THR A 99 -2.79 -23.04 -24.81
CA THR A 99 -1.88 -22.71 -25.92
C THR A 99 -2.69 -22.82 -27.21
N PRO A 100 -2.71 -21.79 -28.09
CA PRO A 100 -3.22 -22.00 -29.44
C PRO A 100 -2.30 -23.02 -30.12
N SER A 101 -2.74 -24.28 -30.16
CA SER A 101 -2.16 -25.29 -31.02
C SER A 101 -2.27 -24.76 -32.45
N SER A 102 -1.12 -24.50 -33.05
CA SER A 102 -0.89 -24.25 -34.47
C SER A 102 -2.02 -24.75 -35.36
N GLY A 103 -2.70 -23.83 -36.05
CA GLY A 103 -3.65 -24.13 -37.13
C GLY A 103 -3.17 -23.44 -38.39
N GLN A 104 -2.61 -24.26 -39.28
CA GLN A 104 -2.25 -24.09 -40.71
C GLN A 104 -2.42 -22.72 -41.38
#